data_AF-A0A920DBH6-F1
#
_entry.id   AF-A0A920DBH6-F1
#
_cell.length_a   1.000
_cell.length_b   1.000
_cell.length_c   1.000
_cell.angle_alpha   90.00
_cell.angle_beta   90.00
_cell.angle_gamma   90.00
#
_symmetry.space_group_name_H-M   'P 1'
#
loop_
_entity.id
_entity.type
_entity.pdbx_description
1 polymer ?
#
loop_
_entity_poly.entity_id
_entity_poly.type
_entity_poly.pdbx_seq_one_letter_code
_entity_poly.pdbx_strand_id
1 'polypeptide(L)'
;MNALRKYALPLLVVLALLFPLVVTNAYYQRIGVMSCIFAIVASSLGLLVGQVKLVSAGHAAFFGIGAYTSALLTTKAGMPFLVGFAVAIVLSGLVGFLFSVPVLRLKGHYLSMATLAFGIVAQMVMLNWEGLTNGPNGVPGIPFASLFAFELNTDVRMFYFTFALLALLLWGLSRLYRSPVGLTFQLIREDAVAAATLGVNVTRYKVTAFTLSAGIAGLGGSLFAHYMAYINYDTFYPLESFMLLAMVVVGGMYSLFGPVLGAVLLTAVPELLRGLADYRMLIYGVVLVSVLLLRPQGILSGRPKHLELRPKEGAKR
;
A
#
# COMPACT_ATOMS: atom_id res chain seq x y z
N MET A 1 -18.70 16.52 14.59
CA MET A 1 -17.89 15.90 13.51
C MET A 1 -17.51 14.42 13.74
N ASN A 2 -17.80 13.80 14.90
CA ASN A 2 -17.58 12.35 15.13
C ASN A 2 -18.76 11.46 14.67
N ALA A 3 -19.99 11.98 14.64
CA ALA A 3 -21.17 11.22 14.22
C ALA A 3 -21.13 10.86 12.73
N LEU A 4 -20.89 11.84 11.84
CA LEU A 4 -20.75 11.62 10.40
C LEU A 4 -19.66 10.59 10.04
N ARG A 5 -18.52 10.59 10.74
CA ARG A 5 -17.44 9.62 10.53
C ARG A 5 -17.77 8.21 11.05
N LYS A 6 -18.62 8.11 12.09
CA LYS A 6 -19.11 6.85 12.66
C LYS A 6 -20.11 6.15 11.72
N TYR A 7 -20.88 6.91 10.93
CA TYR A 7 -21.83 6.38 9.94
C TYR A 7 -21.24 6.25 8.52
N ALA A 8 -20.25 7.07 8.15
CA ALA A 8 -19.59 6.97 6.85
C ALA A 8 -18.87 5.63 6.63
N LEU A 9 -18.33 5.04 7.70
CA LEU A 9 -17.56 3.80 7.67
C LEU A 9 -18.45 2.56 7.40
N PRO A 10 -19.55 2.32 8.14
CA PRO A 10 -20.49 1.26 7.79
C PRO A 10 -21.17 1.52 6.44
N LEU A 11 -21.45 2.77 6.07
CA LEU A 11 -22.02 3.10 4.77
C LEU A 11 -21.09 2.73 3.60
N LEU A 12 -19.80 3.03 3.72
CA LEU A 12 -18.81 2.70 2.69
C LEU A 12 -18.58 1.18 2.58
N VAL A 13 -18.65 0.47 3.72
CA VAL A 13 -18.63 -1.00 3.73
C VAL A 13 -19.88 -1.59 3.08
N VAL A 14 -21.06 -1.04 3.35
CA VAL A 14 -22.32 -1.48 2.73
C VAL A 14 -22.31 -1.20 1.22
N LEU A 15 -21.86 -0.02 0.80
CA LEU A 15 -21.71 0.33 -0.63
C LEU A 15 -20.73 -0.61 -1.34
N ALA A 16 -19.61 -0.94 -0.71
CA ALA A 16 -18.64 -1.88 -1.27
C ALA A 16 -19.19 -3.31 -1.34
N LEU A 17 -19.97 -3.75 -0.35
CA LEU A 17 -20.61 -5.07 -0.38
C LEU A 17 -21.69 -5.19 -1.47
N LEU A 18 -22.41 -4.09 -1.73
CA LEU A 18 -23.42 -4.01 -2.78
C LEU A 18 -22.82 -3.82 -4.19
N PHE A 19 -21.56 -3.39 -4.30
CA PHE A 19 -20.93 -3.06 -5.57
C PHE A 19 -20.98 -4.21 -6.60
N PRO A 20 -20.56 -5.46 -6.30
CA PRO A 20 -20.62 -6.56 -7.29
C PRO A 20 -22.04 -7.03 -7.58
N LEU A 21 -23.00 -6.74 -6.70
CA LEU A 21 -24.41 -7.12 -6.86
C LEU A 21 -25.14 -6.16 -7.79
N VAL A 22 -24.79 -4.88 -7.76
CA VAL A 22 -25.36 -3.84 -8.63
C VAL A 22 -24.61 -3.77 -9.97
N VAL A 23 -23.30 -3.98 -9.96
CA VAL A 23 -22.44 -3.88 -11.13
C VAL A 23 -22.09 -5.29 -11.63
N THR A 24 -22.87 -5.77 -12.59
CA THR A 24 -22.73 -7.11 -13.18
C THR A 24 -21.70 -7.20 -14.31
N ASN A 25 -21.22 -6.07 -14.81
CA ASN A 25 -20.25 -6.03 -15.91
C ASN A 25 -18.82 -6.32 -15.39
N ALA A 26 -18.23 -7.40 -15.89
CA ALA A 26 -16.89 -7.89 -15.54
C ALA A 26 -15.79 -6.82 -15.62
N TYR A 27 -15.92 -5.88 -16.56
CA TYR A 27 -15.00 -4.76 -16.69
C TYR A 27 -14.91 -3.92 -15.41
N TYR A 28 -16.06 -3.50 -14.87
CA TYR A 28 -16.08 -2.67 -13.66
C TYR A 28 -15.73 -3.49 -12.41
N GLN A 29 -16.03 -4.79 -12.40
CA GLN A 29 -15.60 -5.69 -11.33
C GLN A 29 -14.08 -5.78 -11.28
N ARG A 30 -13.41 -5.89 -12.43
CA ARG A 30 -11.94 -5.87 -12.52
C ARG A 30 -11.32 -4.59 -11.98
N ILE A 31 -11.91 -3.42 -12.28
CA ILE A 31 -11.48 -2.14 -11.69
C ILE A 31 -11.63 -2.19 -10.18
N GLY A 32 -12.73 -2.75 -9.67
CA GLY A 32 -12.97 -2.93 -8.24
C GLY A 32 -11.89 -3.77 -7.56
N VAL A 33 -11.55 -4.95 -8.13
CA VAL A 33 -10.50 -5.83 -7.60
C VAL A 33 -9.16 -5.10 -7.58
N MET A 34 -8.79 -4.45 -8.69
CA MET A 34 -7.55 -3.68 -8.77
C MET A 34 -7.50 -2.54 -7.76
N SER A 35 -8.61 -1.82 -7.58
CA SER A 35 -8.71 -0.76 -6.59
C SER A 35 -8.49 -1.28 -5.18
N CYS A 36 -9.01 -2.47 -4.84
CA CYS A 36 -8.76 -3.10 -3.54
C CYS A 36 -7.29 -3.52 -3.36
N ILE A 37 -6.67 -4.11 -4.38
CA ILE A 37 -5.25 -4.51 -4.33
C ILE A 37 -4.36 -3.27 -4.16
N PHE A 38 -4.55 -2.24 -4.99
CA PHE A 38 -3.80 -0.99 -4.87
C PHE A 38 -4.11 -0.25 -3.57
N ALA A 39 -5.33 -0.35 -3.02
CA ALA A 39 -5.64 0.21 -1.71
C ALA A 39 -4.85 -0.48 -0.58
N ILE A 40 -4.62 -1.80 -0.66
CA ILE A 40 -3.77 -2.52 0.30
C ILE A 40 -2.32 -2.03 0.19
N VAL A 41 -1.77 -1.99 -1.02
CA VAL A 41 -0.38 -1.56 -1.25
C VAL A 41 -0.20 -0.07 -0.88
N ALA A 42 -1.12 0.80 -1.28
CA ALA A 42 -1.10 2.22 -0.90
C ALA A 42 -1.23 2.39 0.62
N SER A 43 -2.08 1.62 1.30
CA SER A 43 -2.18 1.65 2.77
C SER A 43 -0.89 1.23 3.45
N SER A 44 -0.13 0.30 2.86
CA SER A 44 1.20 -0.07 3.34
C SER A 44 2.20 1.09 3.26
N LEU A 45 2.21 1.85 2.15
CA LEU A 45 3.04 3.05 2.03
C LEU A 45 2.52 4.19 2.93
N GLY A 46 1.20 4.27 3.11
CA GLY A 46 0.54 5.20 4.03
C GLY A 46 0.96 5.01 5.48
N LEU A 47 1.26 3.78 5.91
CA LEU A 47 1.88 3.52 7.22
C LEU A 47 3.23 4.23 7.35
N LEU A 48 4.12 4.14 6.34
CA LEU A 48 5.45 4.75 6.38
C LEU A 48 5.38 6.28 6.32
N VAL A 49 4.70 6.80 5.31
CA VAL A 49 4.63 8.24 5.03
C VAL A 49 3.79 8.92 6.11
N GLY A 50 2.63 8.36 6.42
CA GLY A 50 1.64 8.93 7.30
C GLY A 50 1.97 8.82 8.78
N GLN A 51 2.52 7.70 9.25
CA GLN A 51 2.76 7.49 10.69
C GLN A 51 4.20 7.74 11.12
N VAL A 52 5.20 7.68 10.23
CA VAL A 52 6.63 7.76 10.62
C VAL A 52 7.39 8.86 9.86
N LYS A 53 6.78 9.53 8.89
CA LYS A 53 7.43 10.51 7.99
C LYS A 53 8.60 9.89 7.20
N LEU A 54 8.43 8.66 6.72
CA LEU A 54 9.39 7.99 5.83
C LEU A 54 8.79 7.86 4.43
N VAL A 55 9.45 8.48 3.44
CA VAL A 55 9.04 8.39 2.04
C VAL A 55 9.88 7.33 1.34
N SER A 56 9.21 6.27 0.86
CA SER A 56 9.81 5.18 0.08
C SER A 56 9.45 5.34 -1.40
N ALA A 57 10.42 5.74 -2.21
CA ALA A 57 10.30 5.86 -3.67
C ALA A 57 10.60 4.55 -4.42
N GLY A 58 10.88 3.46 -3.70
CA GLY A 58 11.02 2.11 -4.26
C GLY A 58 10.03 1.12 -3.67
N HIS A 59 8.88 1.58 -3.20
CA HIS A 59 7.88 0.73 -2.53
C HIS A 59 7.33 -0.38 -3.45
N ALA A 60 7.28 -0.11 -4.77
CA ALA A 60 6.89 -1.08 -5.79
C ALA A 60 7.81 -2.32 -5.84
N ALA A 61 9.06 -2.22 -5.37
CA ALA A 61 9.93 -3.39 -5.28
C ALA A 61 9.42 -4.42 -4.27
N PHE A 62 8.89 -4.00 -3.12
CA PHE A 62 8.31 -4.94 -2.14
C PHE A 62 7.01 -5.57 -2.66
N PHE A 63 6.23 -4.79 -3.41
CA PHE A 63 5.08 -5.29 -4.15
C PHE A 63 5.51 -6.35 -5.18
N GLY A 64 6.55 -6.10 -5.97
CA GLY A 64 7.11 -7.05 -6.92
C GLY A 64 7.72 -8.29 -6.28
N ILE A 65 8.48 -8.14 -5.19
CA ILE A 65 9.06 -9.27 -4.45
C ILE A 65 7.95 -10.21 -3.98
N GLY A 66 6.87 -9.70 -3.40
CA GLY A 66 5.73 -10.53 -2.99
C GLY A 66 5.04 -11.21 -4.18
N ALA A 67 4.85 -10.48 -5.29
CA ALA A 67 4.27 -11.02 -6.51
C ALA A 67 5.08 -12.19 -7.08
N TYR A 68 6.39 -11.99 -7.29
CA TYR A 68 7.30 -13.02 -7.79
C TYR A 68 7.44 -14.19 -6.82
N THR A 69 7.47 -13.94 -5.50
CA THR A 69 7.56 -15.02 -4.51
C THR A 69 6.36 -15.96 -4.60
N SER A 70 5.14 -15.41 -4.61
CA SER A 70 3.92 -16.22 -4.70
C SER A 70 3.79 -16.90 -6.05
N ALA A 71 4.08 -16.17 -7.14
CA ALA A 71 4.03 -16.69 -8.50
C ALA A 71 4.99 -17.86 -8.70
N LEU A 72 6.25 -17.74 -8.27
CA LEU A 72 7.26 -18.78 -8.44
C LEU A 72 6.98 -20.01 -7.57
N LEU A 73 6.51 -19.84 -6.33
CA LEU A 73 6.15 -20.97 -5.48
C LEU A 73 4.96 -21.76 -6.02
N THR A 74 3.97 -21.08 -6.58
CA THR A 74 2.78 -21.74 -7.13
C THR A 74 3.01 -22.34 -8.51
N THR A 75 3.85 -21.72 -9.35
CA THR A 75 4.14 -22.22 -10.71
C THR A 75 5.26 -23.24 -10.77
N LYS A 76 6.42 -22.98 -10.14
CA LYS A 76 7.59 -23.86 -10.19
C LYS A 76 7.57 -24.94 -9.13
N ALA A 77 7.17 -24.60 -7.91
CA ALA A 77 7.15 -25.54 -6.78
C ALA A 77 5.78 -26.22 -6.55
N GLY A 78 4.75 -25.84 -7.32
CA GLY A 78 3.40 -26.42 -7.20
C GLY A 78 2.75 -26.22 -5.83
N MET A 79 3.24 -25.26 -5.03
CA MET A 79 2.72 -25.03 -3.69
C MET A 79 1.34 -24.38 -3.74
N PRO A 80 0.46 -24.65 -2.76
CA PRO A 80 -0.84 -24.02 -2.71
C PRO A 80 -0.73 -22.52 -2.52
N PHE A 81 -1.71 -21.78 -3.05
CA PHE A 81 -1.78 -20.31 -2.98
C PHE A 81 -1.52 -19.77 -1.56
N LEU A 82 -2.12 -20.39 -0.53
CA LEU A 82 -1.96 -19.95 0.86
C LEU A 82 -0.51 -19.95 1.35
N VAL A 83 0.28 -20.95 0.92
CA VAL A 83 1.71 -21.02 1.27
C VAL A 83 2.48 -19.95 0.50
N GLY A 84 2.23 -19.81 -0.81
CA GLY A 84 2.81 -18.74 -1.63
C GLY A 84 2.52 -17.35 -1.06
N PHE A 85 1.28 -17.13 -0.65
CA PHE A 85 0.79 -15.89 -0.03
C PHE A 85 1.47 -15.60 1.31
N ALA A 86 1.53 -16.57 2.22
CA ALA A 86 2.19 -16.40 3.51
C ALA A 86 3.70 -16.14 3.36
N VAL A 87 4.38 -16.90 2.49
CA VAL A 87 5.81 -16.72 2.22
C VAL A 87 6.08 -15.39 1.53
N ALA A 88 5.21 -14.92 0.64
CA ALA A 88 5.32 -13.60 0.02
C ALA A 88 5.30 -12.47 1.05
N ILE A 89 4.43 -12.54 2.07
CA ILE A 89 4.35 -11.56 3.16
C ILE A 89 5.63 -11.59 4.00
N VAL A 90 6.05 -12.79 4.42
CA VAL A 90 7.22 -12.95 5.29
C VAL A 90 8.50 -12.54 4.58
N LEU A 91 8.69 -12.97 3.33
CA LEU A 91 9.90 -12.66 2.56
C LEU A 91 9.98 -11.18 2.23
N SER A 92 8.87 -10.55 1.82
CA SER A 92 8.85 -9.09 1.57
C SER A 92 9.14 -8.31 2.84
N GLY A 93 8.59 -8.73 3.98
CA GLY A 93 8.91 -8.17 5.29
C GLY A 93 10.39 -8.35 5.65
N LEU A 94 10.95 -9.53 5.43
CA LEU A 94 12.36 -9.84 5.71
C LEU A 94 13.31 -9.02 4.84
N VAL A 95 13.04 -8.91 3.54
CA VAL A 95 13.82 -8.05 2.64
C VAL A 95 13.68 -6.58 3.07
N GLY A 96 12.48 -6.14 3.44
CA GLY A 96 12.25 -4.81 4.01
C GLY A 96 13.02 -4.57 5.31
N PHE A 97 13.07 -5.55 6.21
CA PHE A 97 13.89 -5.50 7.42
C PHE A 97 15.37 -5.34 7.09
N LEU A 98 15.92 -6.25 6.29
CA LEU A 98 17.34 -6.25 5.89
C LEU A 98 17.74 -4.96 5.19
N PHE A 99 16.86 -4.45 4.31
CA PHE A 99 17.08 -3.19 3.59
C PHE A 99 17.00 -1.97 4.52
N SER A 100 16.03 -1.94 5.43
CA SER A 100 15.81 -0.78 6.29
C SER A 100 16.93 -0.52 7.30
N VAL A 101 17.63 -1.57 7.77
CA VAL A 101 18.72 -1.43 8.76
C VAL A 101 19.85 -0.49 8.29
N PRO A 102 20.48 -0.68 7.11
CA PRO A 102 21.50 0.23 6.62
C PRO A 102 20.90 1.56 6.12
N VAL A 103 19.73 1.51 5.50
CA VAL A 103 19.13 2.66 4.78
C VAL A 103 18.58 3.72 5.72
N LEU A 104 18.10 3.34 6.90
CA LEU A 104 17.60 4.27 7.92
C LEU A 104 18.72 5.08 8.61
N ARG A 105 19.99 4.85 8.25
CA ARG A 105 21.11 5.76 8.61
C ARG A 105 21.07 7.06 7.81
N LEU A 106 20.39 7.05 6.65
CA LEU A 106 20.20 8.21 5.78
C LEU A 106 19.03 9.07 6.28
N LYS A 107 19.08 10.38 6.02
CA LYS A 107 18.06 11.35 6.45
C LYS A 107 17.47 12.10 5.25
N GLY A 108 16.20 12.45 5.35
CA GLY A 108 15.51 13.30 4.37
C GLY A 108 15.55 12.72 2.95
N HIS A 109 15.93 13.54 1.97
CA HIS A 109 15.92 13.18 0.55
C HIS A 109 16.86 12.01 0.21
N TYR A 110 17.96 11.84 0.95
CA TYR A 110 18.89 10.72 0.74
C TYR A 110 18.24 9.36 1.00
N LEU A 111 17.32 9.29 1.97
CA LEU A 111 16.55 8.07 2.24
C LEU A 111 15.68 7.70 1.02
N SER A 112 14.97 8.68 0.46
CA SER A 112 14.12 8.47 -0.70
C SER A 112 14.93 8.09 -1.94
N MET A 113 16.09 8.72 -2.18
CA MET A 113 17.00 8.32 -3.27
C MET A 113 17.51 6.88 -3.10
N ALA A 114 17.87 6.47 -1.89
CA ALA A 114 18.30 5.10 -1.62
C ALA A 114 17.17 4.08 -1.86
N THR A 115 15.94 4.40 -1.48
CA THR A 115 14.78 3.53 -1.78
C THR A 115 14.50 3.44 -3.27
N LEU A 116 14.66 4.54 -4.03
CA LEU A 116 14.51 4.53 -5.48
C LEU A 116 15.58 3.66 -6.14
N ALA A 117 16.84 3.77 -5.71
CA ALA A 117 17.93 2.93 -6.17
C ALA A 117 17.65 1.44 -5.88
N PHE A 118 17.12 1.12 -4.69
CA PHE A 118 16.66 -0.24 -4.38
C PHE A 118 15.55 -0.70 -5.32
N GLY A 119 14.59 0.17 -5.65
CA GLY A 119 13.56 -0.09 -6.65
C GLY A 119 14.15 -0.52 -7.99
N ILE A 120 15.11 0.25 -8.49
CA ILE A 120 15.81 -0.03 -9.75
C ILE A 120 16.58 -1.34 -9.66
N VAL A 121 17.32 -1.57 -8.57
CA VAL A 121 18.10 -2.81 -8.39
C VAL A 121 17.17 -4.03 -8.32
N ALA A 122 16.08 -3.97 -7.57
CA ALA A 122 15.11 -5.06 -7.49
C ALA A 122 14.51 -5.37 -8.87
N GLN A 123 14.19 -4.35 -9.66
CA GLN A 123 13.71 -4.52 -11.02
C GLN A 123 14.77 -5.13 -11.94
N MET A 124 16.03 -4.67 -11.87
CA MET A 124 17.14 -5.23 -12.63
C MET A 124 17.38 -6.69 -12.28
N VAL A 125 17.23 -7.06 -11.00
CA VAL A 125 17.28 -8.46 -10.56
C VAL A 125 16.13 -9.25 -11.18
N MET A 126 14.89 -8.73 -11.18
CA MET A 126 13.76 -9.39 -11.84
C MET A 126 13.96 -9.57 -13.35
N LEU A 127 14.60 -8.60 -14.01
CA LEU A 127 14.88 -8.61 -15.44
C LEU A 127 16.01 -9.57 -15.83
N ASN A 128 17.11 -9.58 -15.06
CA ASN A 128 18.34 -10.29 -15.46
C ASN A 128 18.47 -11.68 -14.82
N TRP A 129 17.71 -12.01 -13.77
CA TRP A 129 17.81 -13.31 -13.10
C TRP A 129 16.98 -14.39 -13.81
N GLU A 130 17.33 -14.69 -15.05
CA GLU A 130 16.56 -15.58 -15.94
C GLU A 130 16.25 -16.95 -15.31
N GLY A 131 17.22 -17.56 -14.61
CA GLY A 131 17.01 -18.87 -13.96
C GLY A 131 15.89 -18.88 -12.90
N LEU A 132 15.65 -17.75 -12.23
CA LEU A 132 14.64 -17.64 -11.18
C LEU A 132 13.35 -17.01 -11.72
N THR A 133 13.42 -15.84 -12.35
CA THR A 133 12.26 -15.01 -12.73
C THR A 133 11.81 -15.17 -14.19
N ASN A 134 12.56 -15.93 -15.00
CA ASN A 134 12.44 -16.01 -16.45
C ASN A 134 12.68 -14.66 -17.17
N GLY A 135 13.28 -13.70 -16.47
CA GLY A 135 13.74 -12.42 -17.02
C GLY A 135 12.65 -11.66 -17.80
N PRO A 136 12.90 -11.24 -19.05
CA PRO A 136 11.94 -10.46 -19.84
C PRO A 136 10.60 -11.17 -20.14
N ASN A 137 10.59 -12.51 -20.11
CA ASN A 137 9.40 -13.29 -20.43
C ASN A 137 8.37 -13.27 -19.29
N GLY A 138 8.79 -12.92 -18.07
CA GLY A 138 7.94 -12.96 -16.89
C GLY A 138 7.52 -14.37 -16.49
N VAL A 139 6.54 -14.45 -15.58
CA VAL A 139 6.02 -15.72 -15.05
C VAL A 139 4.60 -15.93 -15.56
N PRO A 140 4.39 -16.75 -16.61
CA PRO A 140 3.06 -17.10 -17.11
C PRO A 140 2.43 -18.25 -16.33
N GLY A 141 1.11 -18.42 -16.52
CA GLY A 141 0.36 -19.56 -16.01
C GLY A 141 0.23 -19.59 -14.50
N ILE A 142 0.21 -18.42 -13.85
CA ILE A 142 0.03 -18.34 -12.40
C ILE A 142 -1.41 -18.78 -12.10
N PRO A 143 -1.62 -19.81 -11.26
CA PRO A 143 -2.96 -20.29 -10.97
C PRO A 143 -3.76 -19.22 -10.23
N PHE A 144 -5.08 -19.21 -10.39
CA PHE A 144 -5.94 -18.31 -9.61
C PHE A 144 -5.81 -18.58 -8.12
N ALA A 145 -6.05 -17.55 -7.31
CA ALA A 145 -6.04 -17.70 -5.86
C ALA A 145 -7.08 -18.75 -5.40
N SER A 146 -6.69 -19.65 -4.50
CA SER A 146 -7.56 -20.69 -3.98
C SER A 146 -7.45 -20.82 -2.46
N LEU A 147 -8.60 -20.93 -1.80
CA LEU A 147 -8.71 -21.18 -0.37
C LEU A 147 -9.06 -22.66 -0.17
N PHE A 148 -8.04 -23.49 0.02
CA PHE A 148 -8.19 -24.95 0.07
C PHE A 148 -8.86 -25.49 -1.21
N ALA A 149 -10.15 -25.85 -1.15
CA ALA A 149 -10.93 -26.33 -2.30
C ALA A 149 -11.74 -25.23 -3.00
N PHE A 150 -11.73 -23.99 -2.50
CA PHE A 150 -12.52 -22.90 -3.05
C PHE A 150 -11.69 -22.01 -3.97
N GLU A 151 -11.92 -22.13 -5.28
CA GLU A 151 -11.24 -21.30 -6.29
C GLU A 151 -11.89 -19.91 -6.42
N LEU A 152 -11.03 -18.88 -6.43
CA LEU A 152 -11.38 -17.48 -6.66
C LEU A 152 -11.23 -17.12 -8.14
N ASN A 153 -11.82 -17.95 -9.01
CA ASN A 153 -11.72 -17.83 -10.47
C ASN A 153 -12.65 -16.77 -11.08
N THR A 154 -13.53 -16.16 -10.29
CA THR A 154 -14.50 -15.15 -10.74
C THR A 154 -14.14 -13.80 -10.15
N ASP A 155 -14.27 -12.72 -10.93
CA ASP A 155 -14.01 -11.33 -10.49
C ASP A 155 -14.79 -10.98 -9.22
N VAL A 156 -16.05 -11.39 -9.12
CA VAL A 156 -16.89 -11.21 -7.91
C VAL A 156 -16.28 -11.87 -6.68
N ARG A 157 -15.81 -13.12 -6.80
CA ARG A 157 -15.21 -13.86 -5.68
C ARG A 157 -13.89 -13.22 -5.26
N MET A 158 -13.07 -12.85 -6.23
CA MET A 158 -11.80 -12.17 -5.97
C MET A 158 -12.01 -10.79 -5.36
N PHE A 159 -13.05 -10.06 -5.77
CA PHE A 159 -13.44 -8.79 -5.17
C PHE A 159 -13.79 -8.96 -3.69
N TYR A 160 -14.70 -9.88 -3.35
CA TYR A 160 -15.06 -10.09 -1.94
C TYR A 160 -13.87 -10.55 -1.10
N PHE A 161 -13.00 -11.40 -1.64
CA PHE A 161 -11.80 -11.85 -0.95
C PHE A 161 -10.81 -10.70 -0.69
N THR A 162 -10.48 -9.93 -1.73
CA THR A 162 -9.56 -8.78 -1.62
C THR A 162 -10.14 -7.66 -0.76
N PHE A 163 -11.45 -7.41 -0.84
CA PHE A 163 -12.15 -6.47 0.03
C PHE A 163 -12.13 -6.91 1.50
N ALA A 164 -12.35 -8.20 1.79
CA ALA A 164 -12.25 -8.75 3.14
C ALA A 164 -10.84 -8.60 3.71
N LEU A 165 -9.80 -8.88 2.91
CA LEU A 165 -8.40 -8.66 3.30
C LEU A 165 -8.09 -7.17 3.52
N LEU A 166 -8.59 -6.28 2.68
CA LEU A 166 -8.46 -4.83 2.87
C LEU A 166 -9.15 -4.39 4.17
N ALA A 167 -10.36 -4.86 4.45
CA ALA A 167 -11.07 -4.55 5.69
C ALA A 167 -10.30 -5.06 6.92
N LEU A 168 -9.77 -6.28 6.85
CA LEU A 168 -8.94 -6.87 7.91
C LEU A 168 -7.65 -6.06 8.12
N LEU A 169 -6.99 -5.63 7.04
CA LEU A 169 -5.81 -4.78 7.07
C LEU A 169 -6.11 -3.43 7.73
N LEU A 170 -7.18 -2.74 7.31
CA LEU A 170 -7.57 -1.46 7.87
C LEU A 170 -7.94 -1.59 9.34
N TRP A 171 -8.62 -2.67 9.73
CA TRP A 171 -8.88 -2.99 11.13
C TRP A 171 -7.57 -3.19 11.91
N GLY A 172 -6.63 -3.98 11.39
CA GLY A 172 -5.31 -4.20 11.98
C GLY A 172 -4.51 -2.90 12.13
N LEU A 173 -4.46 -2.07 11.09
CA LEU A 173 -3.82 -0.76 11.13
C LEU A 173 -4.52 0.18 12.12
N SER A 174 -5.85 0.13 12.24
CA SER A 174 -6.58 0.93 13.22
C SER A 174 -6.22 0.57 14.66
N ARG A 175 -5.97 -0.72 14.93
CA ARG A 175 -5.51 -1.21 16.22
C ARG A 175 -4.05 -0.84 16.46
N LEU A 176 -3.21 -0.99 15.44
CA LEU A 176 -1.79 -0.61 15.49
C LEU A 176 -1.63 0.87 15.80
N TYR A 177 -2.38 1.76 15.15
CA TYR A 177 -2.26 3.22 15.33
C TYR A 177 -2.71 3.69 16.72
N ARG A 178 -3.52 2.88 17.42
CA ARG A 178 -3.95 3.14 18.80
C ARG A 178 -3.12 2.40 19.85
N SER A 179 -2.20 1.53 19.43
CA SER A 179 -1.33 0.79 20.33
C SER A 179 -0.13 1.63 20.77
N PRO A 180 0.61 1.22 21.82
CA PRO A 180 1.84 1.91 22.24
C PRO A 180 2.87 2.04 21.12
N VAL A 181 2.94 1.04 20.23
CA VAL A 181 3.82 1.07 19.05
C VAL A 181 3.39 2.17 18.07
N GLY A 182 2.09 2.28 17.80
CA GLY A 182 1.55 3.34 16.93
C GLY A 182 1.68 4.74 17.52
N LEU A 183 1.51 4.89 18.83
CA LEU A 183 1.78 6.15 19.53
C LEU A 183 3.26 6.53 19.43
N THR A 184 4.16 5.56 19.53
CA THR A 184 5.60 5.79 19.33
C THR A 184 5.92 6.20 17.90
N PHE A 185 5.26 5.62 16.89
CA PHE A 185 5.37 6.09 15.51
C PHE A 185 4.96 7.56 15.37
N GLN A 186 3.82 7.93 15.95
CA GLN A 186 3.32 9.31 15.92
C GLN A 186 4.28 10.28 16.63
N LEU A 187 4.89 9.88 17.75
CA LEU A 187 5.91 10.67 18.44
C LEU A 187 7.16 10.88 17.55
N ILE A 188 7.68 9.80 16.95
CA ILE A 188 8.83 9.87 16.02
C ILE A 188 8.52 10.76 14.81
N ARG A 189 7.27 10.75 14.35
CA ARG A 189 6.79 11.58 13.25
C ARG A 189 6.74 13.05 13.63
N GLU A 190 6.35 13.38 14.84
CA GLU A 190 6.34 14.78 15.29
C GLU A 190 7.77 15.31 15.40
N ASP A 191 8.59 14.66 16.22
CA ASP A 191 10.00 15.00 16.37
C ASP A 191 10.82 13.76 16.79
N ALA A 192 11.62 13.26 15.85
CA ALA A 192 12.48 12.11 16.07
C ALA A 192 13.63 12.39 17.06
N VAL A 193 14.10 13.65 17.15
CA VAL A 193 15.14 14.04 18.09
C VAL A 193 14.56 14.10 19.50
N ALA A 194 13.40 14.74 19.68
CA ALA A 194 12.70 14.76 20.96
C ALA A 194 12.34 13.34 21.43
N ALA A 195 11.83 12.49 20.55
CA ALA A 195 11.54 11.08 20.87
C ALA A 195 12.78 10.35 21.42
N ALA A 196 13.96 10.58 20.83
CA ALA A 196 15.21 9.97 21.28
C ALA A 196 15.62 10.43 22.70
N THR A 197 15.38 11.70 23.04
CA THR A 197 15.65 12.22 24.40
C THR A 197 14.75 11.59 25.47
N LEU A 198 13.57 11.09 25.08
CA LEU A 198 12.65 10.34 25.95
C LEU A 198 13.00 8.84 26.05
N GLY A 199 14.18 8.43 25.55
CA GLY A 199 14.65 7.04 25.60
C GLY A 199 14.07 6.12 24.51
N VAL A 200 13.33 6.67 23.53
CA VAL A 200 12.80 5.88 22.41
C VAL A 200 13.92 5.51 21.46
N ASN A 201 14.06 4.21 21.17
CA ASN A 201 14.95 3.76 20.10
C ASN A 201 14.31 3.99 18.72
N VAL A 202 14.47 5.21 18.20
CA VAL A 202 13.89 5.68 16.93
C VAL A 202 14.19 4.71 15.78
N THR A 203 15.43 4.22 15.68
CA THR A 203 15.85 3.32 14.60
C THR A 203 15.08 2.00 14.64
N ARG A 204 14.93 1.36 15.80
CA ARG A 204 14.17 0.12 15.93
C ARG A 204 12.72 0.30 15.49
N TYR A 205 12.05 1.37 15.91
CA TYR A 205 10.68 1.62 15.52
C TYR A 205 10.54 1.93 14.01
N LYS A 206 11.47 2.70 13.43
CA LYS A 206 11.50 2.92 11.97
C LYS A 206 11.70 1.63 11.18
N VAL A 207 12.61 0.75 11.63
CA VAL A 207 12.81 -0.58 11.05
C VAL A 207 11.51 -1.40 11.12
N THR A 208 10.86 -1.47 12.29
CA THR A 208 9.61 -2.24 12.43
C THR A 208 8.49 -1.71 11.53
N ALA A 209 8.34 -0.39 11.38
CA ALA A 209 7.35 0.20 10.50
C ALA A 209 7.64 -0.14 9.02
N PHE A 210 8.92 -0.13 8.64
CA PHE A 210 9.35 -0.47 7.29
C PHE A 210 9.17 -1.96 6.98
N THR A 211 9.55 -2.84 7.89
CA THR A 211 9.30 -4.29 7.80
C THR A 211 7.81 -4.59 7.63
N LEU A 212 6.95 -4.00 8.48
CA LEU A 212 5.51 -4.22 8.41
C LEU A 212 4.94 -3.70 7.09
N SER A 213 5.37 -2.51 6.66
CA SER A 213 4.96 -1.91 5.39
C SER A 213 5.36 -2.78 4.19
N ALA A 214 6.60 -3.27 4.16
CA ALA A 214 7.09 -4.15 3.09
C ALA A 214 6.33 -5.50 3.06
N GLY A 215 6.00 -6.07 4.23
CA GLY A 215 5.17 -7.28 4.31
C GLY A 215 3.76 -7.08 3.75
N ILE A 216 3.12 -5.95 4.07
CA ILE A 216 1.78 -5.61 3.54
C ILE A 216 1.86 -5.31 2.02
N ALA A 217 2.93 -4.69 1.53
CA ALA A 217 3.15 -4.52 0.10
C ALA A 217 3.27 -5.88 -0.61
N GLY A 218 4.00 -6.82 -0.01
CA GLY A 218 4.12 -8.18 -0.50
C GLY A 218 2.80 -8.95 -0.51
N LEU A 219 1.94 -8.71 0.47
CA LEU A 219 0.55 -9.21 0.50
C LEU A 219 -0.21 -8.77 -0.76
N GLY A 220 -0.19 -7.47 -1.07
CA GLY A 220 -0.80 -6.95 -2.28
C GLY A 220 -0.17 -7.54 -3.55
N GLY A 221 1.14 -7.75 -3.54
CA GLY A 221 1.89 -8.35 -4.66
C GLY A 221 1.42 -9.76 -4.99
N SER A 222 1.30 -10.61 -3.97
CA SER A 222 0.76 -11.96 -4.15
C SER A 222 -0.66 -11.92 -4.74
N LEU A 223 -1.56 -11.09 -4.20
CA LEU A 223 -2.91 -10.95 -4.75
C LEU A 223 -2.92 -10.50 -6.21
N PHE A 224 -2.06 -9.54 -6.56
CA PHE A 224 -1.92 -9.04 -7.92
C PHE A 224 -1.47 -10.13 -8.89
N ALA A 225 -0.45 -10.91 -8.52
CA ALA A 225 0.10 -11.98 -9.36
C ALA A 225 -0.95 -13.05 -9.68
N HIS A 226 -1.69 -13.49 -8.66
CA HIS A 226 -2.73 -14.51 -8.80
C HIS A 226 -4.01 -13.99 -9.49
N TYR A 227 -4.23 -12.67 -9.49
CA TYR A 227 -5.34 -12.06 -10.21
C TYR A 227 -5.03 -11.84 -11.69
N MET A 228 -3.80 -11.40 -12.02
CA MET A 228 -3.38 -11.19 -13.40
C MET A 228 -3.01 -12.47 -14.13
N ALA A 229 -2.76 -13.57 -13.41
CA ALA A 229 -2.31 -14.87 -13.94
C ALA A 229 -0.98 -14.82 -14.73
N TYR A 230 -0.37 -13.64 -14.81
CA TYR A 230 0.89 -13.34 -15.47
C TYR A 230 1.50 -12.10 -14.80
N ILE A 231 2.81 -12.12 -14.57
CA ILE A 231 3.56 -10.95 -14.11
C ILE A 231 4.86 -10.79 -14.89
N ASN A 232 5.27 -9.53 -15.07
CA ASN A 232 6.55 -9.18 -15.68
C ASN A 232 7.25 -8.04 -14.91
N TYR A 233 8.57 -7.89 -15.09
CA TYR A 233 9.44 -6.95 -14.37
C TYR A 233 9.01 -5.49 -14.56
N ASP A 234 8.42 -5.16 -15.72
CA ASP A 234 7.97 -3.79 -16.04
C ASP A 234 6.77 -3.35 -15.18
N THR A 235 5.98 -4.30 -14.70
CA THR A 235 4.83 -4.03 -13.81
C THR A 235 5.24 -3.43 -12.45
N PHE A 236 6.51 -3.61 -12.07
CA PHE A 236 7.05 -3.17 -10.78
C PHE A 236 8.08 -2.05 -10.94
N TYR A 237 8.00 -1.29 -12.04
CA TYR A 237 8.89 -0.16 -12.32
C TYR A 237 8.86 0.85 -11.15
N PRO A 238 9.99 1.48 -10.78
CA PRO A 238 10.03 2.49 -9.70
C PRO A 238 8.99 3.61 -9.84
N LEU A 239 8.56 3.93 -11.06
CA LEU A 239 7.50 4.90 -11.36
C LEU A 239 6.17 4.54 -10.68
N GLU A 240 5.86 3.25 -10.54
CA GLU A 240 4.69 2.76 -9.80
C GLU A 240 4.75 3.17 -8.32
N SER A 241 5.95 3.31 -7.74
CA SER A 241 6.08 3.81 -6.35
C SER A 241 5.62 5.25 -6.22
N PHE A 242 5.83 6.08 -7.24
CA PHE A 242 5.30 7.44 -7.26
C PHE A 242 3.79 7.47 -7.45
N MET A 243 3.22 6.53 -8.22
CA MET A 243 1.77 6.37 -8.31
C MET A 243 1.17 5.93 -6.97
N LEU A 244 1.79 4.99 -6.26
CA LEU A 244 1.40 4.61 -4.90
C LEU A 244 1.51 5.79 -3.93
N LEU A 245 2.57 6.59 -4.03
CA LEU A 245 2.73 7.81 -3.23
C LEU A 245 1.63 8.82 -3.56
N ALA A 246 1.29 9.00 -4.84
CA ALA A 246 0.19 9.85 -5.28
C ALA A 246 -1.14 9.38 -4.68
N MET A 247 -1.45 8.07 -4.67
CA MET A 247 -2.64 7.52 -4.01
C MET A 247 -2.69 7.90 -2.52
N VAL A 248 -1.56 7.77 -1.81
CA VAL A 248 -1.46 8.13 -0.39
C VAL A 248 -1.66 9.64 -0.17
N VAL A 249 -1.02 10.48 -0.97
CA VAL A 249 -1.07 11.95 -0.81
C VAL A 249 -2.43 12.50 -1.21
N VAL A 250 -2.94 12.14 -2.39
CA VAL A 250 -4.27 12.54 -2.91
C VAL A 250 -5.37 12.09 -1.96
N GLY A 251 -5.32 10.85 -1.50
CA GLY A 251 -6.29 10.30 -0.57
C GLY A 251 -6.22 10.92 0.83
N GLY A 252 -5.00 11.25 1.29
CA GLY A 252 -4.71 11.90 2.57
C GLY A 252 -3.86 11.03 3.48
N MET A 253 -2.56 11.36 3.58
CA MET A 253 -1.56 10.55 4.28
C MET A 253 -1.79 10.38 5.79
N TYR A 254 -2.50 11.31 6.44
CA TYR A 254 -2.77 11.25 7.88
C TYR A 254 -4.06 10.49 8.23
N SER A 255 -4.82 10.05 7.24
CA SER A 255 -6.08 9.34 7.42
C SER A 255 -5.91 7.85 7.16
N LEU A 256 -6.46 7.00 8.03
CA LEU A 256 -6.47 5.55 7.83
C LEU A 256 -7.12 5.14 6.49
N PHE A 257 -8.18 5.85 6.09
CA PHE A 257 -8.92 5.59 4.86
C PHE A 257 -8.47 6.44 3.67
N GLY A 258 -7.52 7.36 3.89
CA GLY A 258 -7.00 8.22 2.83
C GLY A 258 -6.42 7.41 1.67
N PRO A 259 -5.42 6.54 1.91
CA PRO A 259 -4.83 5.71 0.85
C PRO A 259 -5.86 4.86 0.08
N VAL A 260 -6.91 4.40 0.74
CA VAL A 260 -8.00 3.63 0.11
C VAL A 260 -8.77 4.49 -0.89
N LEU A 261 -9.18 5.70 -0.48
CA LEU A 261 -9.86 6.62 -1.37
C LEU A 261 -8.96 7.02 -2.55
N GLY A 262 -7.69 7.30 -2.29
CA GLY A 262 -6.74 7.65 -3.33
C GLY A 262 -6.49 6.51 -4.33
N ALA A 263 -6.42 5.26 -3.86
CA ALA A 263 -6.32 4.11 -4.73
C ALA A 263 -7.57 3.94 -5.61
N VAL A 264 -8.78 3.98 -5.02
CA VAL A 264 -10.03 3.89 -5.79
C VAL A 264 -10.11 5.00 -6.85
N LEU A 265 -9.79 6.24 -6.48
CA LEU A 265 -9.81 7.36 -7.41
C LEU A 265 -8.78 7.22 -8.53
N LEU A 266 -7.51 6.99 -8.19
CA LEU A 266 -6.44 6.95 -9.19
C LEU A 266 -6.43 5.66 -10.02
N THR A 267 -7.11 4.60 -9.58
CA THR A 267 -7.38 3.42 -10.40
C THR A 267 -8.60 3.62 -11.31
N ALA A 268 -9.67 4.26 -10.83
CA ALA A 268 -10.89 4.44 -11.62
C ALA A 268 -10.81 5.60 -12.64
N VAL A 269 -10.10 6.69 -12.32
CA VAL A 269 -10.04 7.89 -13.17
C VAL A 269 -9.47 7.60 -14.57
N PRO A 270 -8.32 6.93 -14.74
CA PRO A 270 -7.82 6.59 -16.08
C PRO A 270 -8.82 5.78 -16.91
N GLU A 271 -9.65 4.97 -16.24
CA GLU A 271 -10.58 4.06 -16.88
C GLU A 271 -11.90 4.74 -17.29
N LEU A 272 -12.35 5.73 -16.52
CA LEU A 272 -13.44 6.64 -16.92
C LEU A 272 -13.02 7.53 -18.11
N LEU A 273 -11.74 7.89 -18.18
CA LEU A 273 -11.17 8.71 -19.26
C LEU A 273 -10.75 7.88 -20.50
N ARG A 274 -11.01 6.58 -20.51
CA ARG A 274 -10.59 5.67 -21.59
C ARG A 274 -11.13 6.10 -22.96
N GLY A 275 -12.31 6.73 -23.02
CA GLY A 275 -12.88 7.26 -24.27
C GLY A 275 -12.10 8.42 -24.88
N LEU A 276 -11.23 9.10 -24.12
CA LEU A 276 -10.40 10.22 -24.56
C LEU A 276 -8.93 9.81 -24.76
N ALA A 277 -8.70 8.62 -25.34
CA ALA A 277 -7.41 7.90 -25.39
C ALA A 277 -6.15 8.78 -25.40
N ASP A 278 -6.05 9.75 -26.31
CA ASP A 278 -4.87 10.62 -26.47
C ASP A 278 -4.68 11.64 -25.33
N TYR A 279 -5.77 12.13 -24.73
CA TYR A 279 -5.74 13.11 -23.65
C TYR A 279 -5.72 12.49 -22.25
N ARG A 280 -5.91 11.17 -22.13
CA ARG A 280 -6.02 10.47 -20.84
C ARG A 280 -4.86 10.79 -19.90
N MET A 281 -3.62 10.70 -20.39
CA MET A 281 -2.42 10.90 -19.55
C MET A 281 -2.26 12.37 -19.14
N LEU A 282 -2.63 13.30 -20.02
CA LEU A 282 -2.64 14.74 -19.73
C LEU A 282 -3.68 15.08 -18.67
N ILE A 283 -4.93 14.62 -18.85
CA ILE A 283 -6.01 14.85 -17.88
C ILE A 283 -5.67 14.21 -16.53
N TYR A 284 -5.11 13.00 -16.53
CA TYR A 284 -4.66 12.34 -15.30
C TYR A 284 -3.61 13.18 -14.54
N GLY A 285 -2.61 13.72 -15.24
CA GLY A 285 -1.63 14.62 -14.67
C GLY A 285 -2.24 15.92 -14.12
N VAL A 286 -3.15 16.54 -14.87
CA VAL A 286 -3.87 17.75 -14.44
C VAL A 286 -4.70 17.50 -13.19
N VAL A 287 -5.45 16.38 -13.14
CA VAL A 287 -6.25 16.00 -11.96
C VAL A 287 -5.34 15.80 -10.75
N LEU A 288 -4.23 15.08 -10.92
CA LEU A 288 -3.26 14.84 -9.86
C LEU A 288 -2.70 16.16 -9.30
N VAL A 289 -2.20 17.03 -10.18
CA VAL A 289 -1.65 18.35 -9.81
C VAL A 289 -2.71 19.22 -9.16
N SER A 290 -3.93 19.23 -9.70
CA SER A 290 -5.05 20.01 -9.15
C SER A 290 -5.39 19.59 -7.73
N VAL A 291 -5.44 18.29 -7.44
CA VAL A 291 -5.69 17.82 -6.07
C VAL A 291 -4.55 18.23 -5.13
N LEU A 292 -3.29 18.13 -5.57
CA LEU A 292 -2.14 18.53 -4.78
C LEU A 292 -2.14 20.04 -4.46
N LEU A 293 -2.53 20.88 -5.42
CA LEU A 293 -2.61 22.34 -5.25
C LEU A 293 -3.82 22.77 -4.41
N LEU A 294 -5.00 22.20 -4.67
CA LEU A 294 -6.25 22.62 -4.04
C LEU A 294 -6.43 22.00 -2.63
N ARG A 295 -5.85 20.81 -2.40
CA ARG A 295 -5.98 20.06 -1.16
C ARG A 295 -4.65 19.36 -0.82
N PRO A 296 -3.60 20.10 -0.41
CA PRO A 296 -2.29 19.52 -0.05
C PRO A 296 -2.33 18.55 1.14
N GLN A 297 -3.43 18.55 1.90
CA GLN A 297 -3.66 17.61 3.00
C GLN A 297 -4.27 16.26 2.53
N GLY A 298 -4.70 16.18 1.26
CA GLY A 298 -5.49 15.09 0.70
C GLY A 298 -6.99 15.21 0.97
N ILE A 299 -7.78 14.44 0.23
CA ILE A 299 -9.25 14.55 0.19
C ILE A 299 -9.89 14.19 1.54
N LEU A 300 -9.38 13.15 2.21
CA LEU A 300 -9.96 12.62 3.45
C LEU A 300 -9.22 13.03 4.73
N SER A 301 -8.42 14.11 4.67
CA SER A 301 -7.57 14.54 5.80
C SER A 301 -8.38 14.81 7.07
N GLY A 302 -8.15 13.99 8.10
CA GLY A 302 -8.37 14.41 9.47
C GLY A 302 -7.12 15.12 9.93
N ARG A 303 -7.21 16.41 10.25
CA ARG A 303 -6.11 17.16 10.89
C ARG A 303 -5.49 16.29 12.01
N PRO A 304 -4.16 16.21 12.14
CA PRO A 304 -3.61 15.77 13.42
C PRO A 304 -4.27 16.67 14.47
N LYS A 305 -5.00 16.07 15.41
CA LYS A 305 -5.38 16.80 16.61
C LYS A 305 -4.03 17.16 17.22
N HIS A 306 -3.60 18.41 17.05
CA HIS A 306 -2.65 18.97 17.99
C HIS A 306 -3.25 18.65 19.35
N LEU A 307 -2.55 17.86 20.15
CA LEU A 307 -2.71 17.93 21.58
C LEU A 307 -2.31 19.37 21.89
N GLU A 308 -3.27 20.29 21.77
CA GLU A 308 -3.21 21.57 22.46
C GLU A 308 -3.08 21.15 23.91
N LEU A 309 -1.84 21.14 24.39
CA LEU A 309 -1.54 21.21 25.79
C LEU A 309 -2.20 22.52 26.24
N ARG A 310 -3.48 22.44 26.63
CA ARG A 310 -4.13 23.53 27.35
C ARG A 310 -3.15 23.85 28.47
N PRO A 311 -2.59 25.07 28.51
CA PRO A 311 -1.85 25.49 29.69
C PRO A 311 -2.82 25.24 30.84
N LYS A 312 -2.40 24.46 31.83
CA LYS A 312 -3.13 24.45 33.10
C LYS A 312 -2.98 25.86 33.66
N GLU A 313 -3.93 26.72 33.35
CA GLU A 313 -4.22 27.90 34.16
C GLU A 313 -4.53 27.38 35.55
N GLY A 314 -3.56 27.51 36.46
CA GLY A 314 -3.67 26.94 37.80
C GLY A 314 -2.37 26.75 38.56
N ALA A 315 -1.29 27.46 38.20
CA ALA A 315 -0.18 27.71 39.13
C ALA A 315 -0.35 29.12 39.71
N LYS A 316 -1.36 29.28 40.56
CA LYS A 316 -1.46 30.37 41.54
C LYS A 316 -2.31 29.91 42.71
N ARG A 317 -1.66 29.32 43.70
CA ARG A 317 -1.78 29.64 45.13
C ARG A 317 -0.77 28.82 45.90
#